data_AF-A0A7C3E779-F1
#
_entry.id   AF-A0A7C3E779-F1
#
_cell.length_a   1.000
_cell.length_b   1.000
_cell.length_c   1.000
_cell.angle_alpha   90.00
_cell.angle_beta   90.00
_cell.angle_gamma   90.00
#
_symmetry.space_group_name_H-M   'P 1'
#
loop_
_entity.id
_entity.type
_entity.pdbx_description
1 polymer ?
#
loop_
_entity_poly.entity_id
_entity_poly.type
_entity_poly.pdbx_seq_one_letter_code
_entity_poly.pdbx_strand_id
1 'polypeptide(L)'
;MKILKWFLLILIIIIGVGYGTYRYKNQRLKPDYYEVYKKQDTVPEGKIGIFITTLIMPEELSYPFFYNVTFKIFNTIVPWPFRIFAQKDAGVALLDPVKFHEHHEFEPTALVDPFGNDRDLDGTPYIDKYKQGMVTWVPPSKMIYLDHGYFLYTGRYGGMPTLAGKVINKARVWYYGKGLGTTKLPHWQQTYAVINGAMEKIQRSYPGVQWRAESSMLYADMKKKLHELLNAGCNTIVLSSPLAIYSHFEDFNSGFRHSIEYIEEWEHNHPGKKVKIIMAPPMGHFKPMRDAYVQMLKDRLDTLPANATVTVAVTVHGMPWEKFKWEAWLELAPAYRDKLFEEVKRLLASYKFPKTNVVLCQDEFADPIWDPQQKYLSTNRAYWNAINEGYDFAIGLPIEFYAENSDTLFHHALKNYKDFEQYDVYKHIEYTDWSQPYVREMVQGKTRVIYNGVPVGKYQKYVIDALYQSLETILSKQKGQ
;
A
#
# COMPACT_ATOMS: atom_id res chain seq x y z
N MET A 1 45.93 35.68 5.82
CA MET A 1 45.93 34.39 6.56
C MET A 1 44.90 34.32 7.70
N LYS A 2 44.76 35.32 8.60
CA LYS A 2 43.76 35.29 9.69
C LYS A 2 42.30 35.28 9.20
N ILE A 3 41.95 36.08 8.18
CA ILE A 3 40.60 36.12 7.59
C ILE A 3 40.21 34.77 6.98
N LEU A 4 41.13 34.12 6.27
CA LEU A 4 40.91 32.79 5.70
C LEU A 4 40.67 31.73 6.79
N LYS A 5 41.41 31.79 7.91
CA LYS A 5 41.18 30.90 9.06
C LYS A 5 39.79 31.09 9.68
N TRP A 6 39.35 32.34 9.83
CA TRP A 6 38.00 32.65 10.33
C TRP A 6 36.91 32.17 9.36
N PHE A 7 37.08 32.40 8.07
CA PHE A 7 36.15 31.92 7.05
C PHE A 7 36.03 30.40 7.06
N LEU A 8 37.16 29.69 7.10
CA LEU A 8 37.19 28.22 7.20
C LEU A 8 36.52 27.73 8.49
N LEU A 9 36.76 28.39 9.62
CA LEU A 9 36.12 28.04 10.89
C LEU A 9 34.60 28.20 10.82
N ILE A 10 34.12 29.33 10.27
CA ILE A 10 32.68 29.57 10.08
C ILE A 10 32.08 28.52 9.14
N LEU A 11 32.74 28.20 8.04
CA LEU A 11 32.27 27.17 7.10
C LEU A 11 32.15 25.80 7.77
N ILE A 12 33.15 25.41 8.58
CA ILE A 12 33.12 24.15 9.34
C ILE A 12 31.96 24.13 10.32
N ILE A 13 31.72 25.24 11.04
CA ILE A 13 30.58 25.36 11.97
C ILE A 13 29.26 25.22 11.22
N ILE A 14 29.09 25.91 10.09
CA ILE A 14 27.87 25.84 9.27
C ILE A 14 27.63 24.41 8.76
N ILE A 15 28.66 23.74 8.26
CA ILE A 15 28.56 22.35 7.80
C ILE A 15 28.22 21.42 8.97
N GLY A 16 28.87 21.60 10.13
CA GLY A 16 28.63 20.80 11.33
C GLY A 16 27.20 20.95 11.86
N VAL A 17 26.72 22.19 11.99
CA VAL A 17 25.34 22.50 12.41
C VAL A 17 24.33 22.00 11.37
N GLY A 18 24.61 22.18 10.07
CA GLY A 18 23.77 21.70 8.98
C GLY A 18 23.63 20.17 8.99
N TYR A 19 24.75 19.44 9.14
CA TYR A 19 24.74 17.98 9.26
C TYR A 19 24.04 17.51 10.54
N GLY A 20 24.30 18.15 11.68
CA GLY A 20 23.63 17.85 12.95
C GLY A 20 22.11 18.02 12.85
N THR A 21 21.67 19.12 12.24
CA THR A 21 20.24 19.40 11.99
C THR A 21 19.64 18.37 11.03
N TYR A 22 20.33 18.05 9.94
CA TYR A 22 19.92 17.02 8.99
C TYR A 22 19.73 15.66 9.68
N ARG A 23 20.70 15.23 10.50
CA ARG A 23 20.61 13.96 11.24
C ARG A 23 19.47 13.96 12.25
N TYR A 24 19.29 15.06 12.98
CA TYR A 24 18.22 15.19 13.97
C TYR A 24 16.83 15.21 13.33
N LYS A 25 16.62 15.99 12.26
CA LYS A 25 15.33 16.11 11.57
C LYS A 25 14.91 14.85 10.81
N ASN A 26 15.87 13.97 10.50
CA ASN A 26 15.67 12.68 9.82
C ASN A 26 15.83 11.47 10.75
N GLN A 27 15.82 11.68 12.07
CA GLN A 27 15.83 10.58 13.01
C GLN A 27 14.53 9.77 12.90
N ARG A 28 14.61 8.46 13.20
CA ARG A 28 13.42 7.60 13.28
C ARG A 28 12.48 8.14 14.35
N LEU A 29 11.19 8.05 14.05
CA LEU A 29 10.13 8.42 14.97
C LEU A 29 10.25 7.64 16.29
N LYS A 30 9.98 8.33 17.39
CA LYS A 30 9.96 7.76 18.75
C LYS A 30 8.54 7.88 19.35
N PRO A 31 8.15 6.95 20.25
CA PRO A 31 8.81 5.66 20.50
C PRO A 31 8.78 4.77 19.25
N ASP A 32 9.64 3.75 19.21
CA ASP A 32 9.59 2.72 18.16
C ASP A 32 8.47 1.73 18.52
N TYR A 33 7.31 1.86 17.90
CA TYR A 33 6.15 1.04 18.25
C TYR A 33 6.34 -0.45 17.94
N TYR A 34 7.31 -0.82 17.08
CA TYR A 34 7.67 -2.23 16.93
C TYR A 34 8.39 -2.79 18.17
N GLU A 35 9.23 -1.97 18.83
CA GLU A 35 9.85 -2.37 20.10
C GLU A 35 8.81 -2.46 21.23
N VAL A 36 7.79 -1.59 21.22
CA VAL A 36 6.64 -1.69 22.12
C VAL A 36 5.88 -2.98 21.84
N TYR A 37 5.58 -3.27 20.58
CA TYR A 37 4.89 -4.50 20.15
C TYR A 37 5.60 -5.78 20.62
N LYS A 38 6.93 -5.82 20.60
CA LYS A 38 7.69 -6.99 21.08
C LYS A 38 7.64 -7.19 22.60
N LYS A 39 7.44 -6.12 23.37
CA LYS A 39 7.57 -6.13 24.84
C LYS A 39 6.26 -5.93 25.59
N GLN A 40 5.18 -5.64 24.87
CA GLN A 40 3.86 -5.38 25.45
C GLN A 40 3.37 -6.55 26.31
N ASP A 41 2.64 -6.23 27.37
CA ASP A 41 1.80 -7.21 28.06
C ASP A 41 0.53 -7.46 27.22
N THR A 42 0.29 -8.71 26.89
CA THR A 42 -0.78 -9.15 25.98
C THR A 42 -2.03 -9.65 26.70
N VAL A 43 -2.11 -9.52 28.02
CA VAL A 43 -3.31 -9.90 28.80
C VAL A 43 -4.30 -8.73 28.84
N PRO A 44 -5.51 -8.84 28.29
CA PRO A 44 -6.50 -7.77 28.36
C PRO A 44 -7.02 -7.53 29.78
N GLU A 45 -7.39 -6.28 30.09
CA GLU A 45 -7.94 -5.85 31.36
C GLU A 45 -9.25 -5.07 31.16
N GLY A 46 -10.23 -5.30 32.05
CA GLY A 46 -11.52 -4.61 32.02
C GLY A 46 -12.31 -4.84 30.72
N LYS A 47 -13.11 -3.85 30.31
CA LYS A 47 -13.89 -3.91 29.08
C LYS A 47 -12.97 -3.76 27.86
N ILE A 48 -13.12 -4.65 26.88
CA ILE A 48 -12.26 -4.68 25.68
C ILE A 48 -12.95 -4.01 24.50
N GLY A 49 -12.22 -3.13 23.82
CA GLY A 49 -12.53 -2.62 22.49
C GLY A 49 -11.50 -3.10 21.48
N ILE A 50 -11.91 -3.47 20.27
CA ILE A 50 -11.03 -3.77 19.14
C ILE A 50 -11.08 -2.59 18.16
N PHE A 51 -9.93 -2.08 17.77
CA PHE A 51 -9.83 -1.08 16.71
C PHE A 51 -8.99 -1.63 15.56
N ILE A 52 -9.62 -1.78 14.40
CA ILE A 52 -8.97 -2.31 13.20
C ILE A 52 -8.66 -1.16 12.26
N THR A 53 -7.38 -0.99 11.91
CA THR A 53 -6.96 0.07 11.00
C THR A 53 -5.78 -0.34 10.14
N THR A 54 -5.84 0.04 8.88
CA THR A 54 -4.76 -0.06 7.89
C THR A 54 -5.07 0.91 6.75
N LEU A 55 -4.22 1.02 5.73
CA LEU A 55 -4.58 1.76 4.53
C LEU A 55 -5.69 1.01 3.79
N ILE A 56 -6.92 1.49 3.91
CA ILE A 56 -8.10 0.96 3.20
C ILE A 56 -8.54 2.01 2.21
N MET A 57 -8.41 1.70 0.93
CA MET A 57 -8.78 2.64 -0.13
C MET A 57 -10.30 2.72 -0.24
N PRO A 58 -10.90 3.92 -0.21
CA PRO A 58 -12.35 4.09 -0.33
C PRO A 58 -12.92 3.52 -1.63
N GLU A 59 -14.19 3.15 -1.60
CA GLU A 59 -14.90 2.66 -2.80
C GLU A 59 -15.08 3.78 -3.83
N GLU A 60 -15.34 5.01 -3.38
CA GLU A 60 -15.47 6.21 -4.19
C GLU A 60 -14.27 7.14 -4.00
N LEU A 61 -14.01 8.01 -4.98
CA LEU A 61 -12.88 8.92 -4.91
C LEU A 61 -12.94 9.80 -3.65
N SER A 62 -11.89 9.75 -2.82
CA SER A 62 -11.75 10.58 -1.62
C SER A 62 -10.51 11.48 -1.72
N TYR A 63 -10.73 12.78 -1.87
CA TYR A 63 -9.65 13.76 -1.89
C TYR A 63 -8.79 13.75 -0.61
N PRO A 64 -9.38 13.73 0.60
CA PRO A 64 -8.59 13.65 1.84
C PRO A 64 -7.72 12.40 1.90
N PHE A 65 -8.22 11.25 1.40
CA PHE A 65 -7.45 10.01 1.38
C PHE A 65 -6.16 10.16 0.55
N PHE A 66 -6.26 10.57 -0.71
CA PHE A 66 -5.09 10.70 -1.59
C PHE A 66 -4.14 11.82 -1.16
N TYR A 67 -4.68 12.90 -0.59
CA TYR A 67 -3.88 13.93 0.06
C TYR A 67 -3.05 13.34 1.21
N ASN A 68 -3.69 12.61 2.13
CA ASN A 68 -3.04 12.03 3.31
C ASN A 68 -2.02 10.96 2.95
N VAL A 69 -2.30 10.10 1.95
CA VAL A 69 -1.33 9.13 1.42
C VAL A 69 -0.08 9.84 0.90
N THR A 70 -0.26 10.91 0.14
CA THR A 70 0.87 11.68 -0.42
C THR A 70 1.69 12.33 0.70
N PHE A 71 1.04 12.91 1.71
CA PHE A 71 1.70 13.48 2.87
C PHE A 71 2.47 12.44 3.70
N LYS A 72 1.89 11.25 3.89
CA LYS A 72 2.56 10.13 4.54
C LYS A 72 3.86 9.77 3.82
N ILE A 73 3.83 9.63 2.49
CA ILE A 73 5.03 9.37 1.68
C ILE A 73 6.09 10.45 1.88
N PHE A 74 5.71 11.74 1.84
CA PHE A 74 6.67 12.83 2.04
C PHE A 74 7.28 12.85 3.43
N ASN A 75 6.51 12.52 4.46
CA ASN A 75 7.00 12.56 5.83
C ASN A 75 7.83 11.34 6.21
N THR A 76 7.62 10.19 5.55
CA THR A 76 8.28 8.93 5.90
C THR A 76 9.45 8.59 4.97
N ILE A 77 9.37 8.92 3.68
CA ILE A 77 10.37 8.51 2.67
C ILE A 77 11.31 9.67 2.28
N VAL A 78 10.79 10.90 2.19
CA VAL A 78 11.59 12.04 1.73
C VAL A 78 12.32 12.69 2.91
N PRO A 79 13.66 12.73 2.92
CA PRO A 79 14.40 13.34 4.00
C PRO A 79 14.24 14.87 4.02
N TRP A 80 14.33 15.48 5.20
CA TRP A 80 14.55 16.92 5.35
C TRP A 80 15.93 17.30 4.80
N PRO A 81 16.10 18.45 4.12
CA PRO A 81 15.09 19.47 3.83
C PRO A 81 14.25 19.19 2.58
N PHE A 82 14.56 18.15 1.81
CA PHE A 82 13.90 17.85 0.53
C PHE A 82 12.39 17.70 0.63
N ARG A 83 11.88 17.15 1.76
CA ARG A 83 10.43 17.06 2.00
C ARG A 83 9.71 18.40 2.02
N ILE A 84 10.38 19.50 2.39
CA ILE A 84 9.78 20.85 2.35
C ILE A 84 9.47 21.22 0.90
N PHE A 85 10.36 20.89 -0.03
CA PHE A 85 10.14 21.13 -1.46
C PHE A 85 9.08 20.18 -2.04
N ALA A 86 9.04 18.92 -1.59
CA ALA A 86 7.99 17.98 -2.00
C ALA A 86 6.59 18.43 -1.55
N GLN A 87 6.50 19.12 -0.41
CA GLN A 87 5.26 19.67 0.15
C GLN A 87 4.91 21.07 -0.40
N LYS A 88 5.69 21.62 -1.33
CA LYS A 88 5.42 22.95 -1.88
C LYS A 88 4.20 22.92 -2.81
N ASP A 89 3.32 23.90 -2.64
CA ASP A 89 2.36 24.29 -3.67
C ASP A 89 3.08 25.21 -4.65
N ALA A 90 3.39 24.67 -5.84
CA ALA A 90 3.98 25.40 -6.95
C ALA A 90 2.95 25.81 -8.00
N GLY A 91 1.66 25.51 -7.77
CA GLY A 91 0.59 25.72 -8.73
C GLY A 91 -0.35 24.52 -8.86
N VAL A 92 -1.31 24.65 -9.77
CA VAL A 92 -2.35 23.64 -10.04
C VAL A 92 -1.79 22.55 -10.94
N ALA A 93 -1.77 21.31 -10.43
CA ALA A 93 -1.38 20.12 -11.21
C ALA A 93 -2.54 19.64 -12.09
N LEU A 94 -2.36 19.74 -13.40
CA LEU A 94 -3.33 19.42 -14.43
C LEU A 94 -2.93 18.12 -15.15
N LEU A 95 -3.93 17.37 -15.60
CA LEU A 95 -3.75 16.19 -16.44
C LEU A 95 -4.67 16.25 -17.65
N ASP A 96 -4.24 15.64 -18.74
CA ASP A 96 -5.09 15.34 -19.87
C ASP A 96 -5.92 14.08 -19.56
N PRO A 97 -7.26 14.12 -19.64
CA PRO A 97 -8.11 12.97 -19.32
C PRO A 97 -8.07 11.84 -20.37
N VAL A 98 -7.47 12.09 -21.54
CA VAL A 98 -7.26 11.14 -22.65
C VAL A 98 -5.84 10.57 -22.59
N LYS A 99 -4.84 11.43 -22.38
CA LYS A 99 -3.40 11.07 -22.33
C LYS A 99 -2.81 11.29 -20.93
N PHE A 100 -3.30 10.51 -19.96
CA PHE A 100 -3.03 10.72 -18.54
C PHE A 100 -1.77 10.04 -18.00
N HIS A 101 -1.05 9.25 -18.81
CA HIS A 101 0.16 8.54 -18.37
C HIS A 101 1.34 8.72 -19.34
N GLU A 102 1.59 9.96 -19.75
CA GLU A 102 2.67 10.28 -20.70
C GLU A 102 4.02 10.50 -20.03
N HIS A 103 5.09 10.12 -20.73
CA HIS A 103 6.48 10.27 -20.26
C HIS A 103 7.24 11.40 -20.98
N HIS A 104 6.66 11.95 -22.04
CA HIS A 104 7.23 13.03 -22.85
C HIS A 104 6.21 14.15 -23.00
N GLU A 105 6.69 15.35 -23.29
CA GLU A 105 5.81 16.49 -23.58
C GLU A 105 4.95 16.21 -24.81
N PHE A 106 3.70 16.66 -24.76
CA PHE A 106 2.75 16.55 -25.85
C PHE A 106 1.76 17.73 -25.80
N GLU A 107 1.03 17.95 -26.88
CA GLU A 107 -0.08 18.90 -26.90
C GLU A 107 -1.33 18.25 -26.25
N PRO A 108 -1.82 18.77 -25.11
CA PRO A 108 -2.98 18.21 -24.44
C PRO A 108 -4.26 18.45 -25.25
N THR A 109 -5.14 17.45 -25.26
CA THR A 109 -6.48 17.51 -25.86
C THR A 109 -7.46 18.27 -24.99
N ALA A 110 -7.29 18.15 -23.67
CA ALA A 110 -8.00 18.88 -22.62
C ALA A 110 -7.12 18.91 -21.37
N LEU A 111 -7.44 19.78 -20.42
CA LEU A 111 -6.75 19.84 -19.14
C LEU A 111 -7.76 19.98 -18.02
N VAL A 112 -7.60 19.17 -16.99
CA VAL A 112 -8.48 19.13 -15.82
C VAL A 112 -7.67 19.19 -14.55
N ASP A 113 -8.17 19.92 -13.55
CA ASP A 113 -7.56 20.04 -12.23
C ASP A 113 -7.80 18.78 -11.36
N PRO A 114 -7.21 18.71 -10.16
CA PRO A 114 -7.41 17.56 -9.27
C PRO A 114 -8.89 17.32 -8.91
N PHE A 115 -9.72 18.36 -8.91
CA PHE A 115 -11.16 18.29 -8.61
C PHE A 115 -12.03 17.97 -9.83
N GLY A 116 -11.43 17.92 -11.03
CA GLY A 116 -12.09 17.62 -12.28
C GLY A 116 -12.65 18.82 -13.02
N ASN A 117 -12.32 20.04 -12.60
CA ASN A 117 -12.68 21.24 -13.34
C ASN A 117 -11.78 21.39 -14.57
N ASP A 118 -12.39 21.68 -15.71
CA ASP A 118 -11.69 22.03 -16.96
C ASP A 118 -11.38 23.54 -17.05
N ARG A 119 -11.89 24.32 -16.11
CA ARG A 119 -11.74 25.78 -16.00
C ARG A 119 -11.08 26.16 -14.69
N ASP A 120 -10.33 27.26 -14.74
CA ASP A 120 -9.78 27.89 -13.54
C ASP A 120 -10.82 28.76 -12.83
N LEU A 121 -10.45 29.33 -11.67
CA LEU A 121 -11.33 30.16 -10.84
C LEU A 121 -11.88 31.41 -11.55
N ASP A 122 -11.20 31.89 -12.60
CA ASP A 122 -11.65 33.01 -13.44
C ASP A 122 -12.61 32.57 -14.57
N GLY A 123 -12.96 31.29 -14.63
CA GLY A 123 -13.83 30.71 -15.66
C GLY A 123 -13.13 30.38 -16.97
N THR A 124 -11.84 30.68 -17.12
CA THR A 124 -11.07 30.39 -18.35
C THR A 124 -10.67 28.91 -18.39
N PRO A 125 -10.93 28.20 -19.50
CA PRO A 125 -10.49 26.81 -19.66
C PRO A 125 -8.98 26.66 -19.52
N TYR A 126 -8.51 25.63 -18.82
CA TYR A 126 -7.08 25.36 -18.68
C TYR A 126 -6.39 25.10 -20.03
N ILE A 127 -7.12 24.52 -21.00
CA ILE A 127 -6.60 24.33 -22.35
C ILE A 127 -6.33 25.66 -23.06
N ASP A 128 -7.12 26.70 -22.81
CA ASP A 128 -6.88 28.03 -23.36
C ASP A 128 -5.70 28.72 -22.66
N LYS A 129 -5.53 28.47 -21.35
CA LYS A 129 -4.33 28.91 -20.61
C LYS A 129 -3.05 28.24 -21.14
N TYR A 130 -3.13 26.96 -21.53
CA TYR A 130 -2.02 26.28 -22.21
C TYR A 130 -1.68 26.94 -23.55
N LYS A 131 -2.67 27.22 -24.40
CA LYS A 131 -2.46 27.93 -25.68
C LYS A 131 -1.87 29.34 -25.51
N GLN A 132 -2.10 29.98 -24.38
CA GLN A 132 -1.51 31.27 -24.00
C GLN A 132 -0.11 31.15 -23.38
N GLY A 133 0.45 29.95 -23.25
CA GLY A 133 1.77 29.70 -22.66
C GLY A 133 1.82 29.82 -21.13
N MET A 134 0.67 29.83 -20.44
CA MET A 134 0.59 29.93 -18.98
C MET A 134 0.65 28.57 -18.27
N VAL A 135 0.52 27.48 -19.02
CA VAL A 135 0.60 26.12 -18.50
C VAL A 135 1.81 25.44 -19.12
N THR A 136 2.67 24.84 -18.30
CA THR A 136 3.90 24.19 -18.76
C THR A 136 3.89 22.69 -18.47
N TRP A 137 4.55 21.92 -19.32
CA TRP A 137 4.79 20.50 -19.05
C TRP A 137 5.82 20.30 -17.95
N VAL A 138 5.54 19.38 -17.03
CA VAL A 138 6.48 18.89 -16.02
C VAL A 138 6.74 17.41 -16.30
N PRO A 139 7.99 17.02 -16.64
CA PRO A 139 8.31 15.63 -16.96
C PRO A 139 8.20 14.72 -15.74
N PRO A 140 8.11 13.40 -15.94
CA PRO A 140 8.22 12.41 -14.88
C PRO A 140 9.40 12.64 -13.93
N SER A 141 9.21 12.31 -12.65
CA SER A 141 10.29 12.31 -11.68
C SER A 141 11.32 11.22 -12.00
N LYS A 142 12.60 11.60 -12.10
CA LYS A 142 13.71 10.64 -12.23
C LYS A 142 13.95 9.79 -10.97
N MET A 143 13.22 10.07 -9.89
CA MET A 143 13.35 9.38 -8.60
C MET A 143 12.24 8.34 -8.37
N ILE A 144 11.28 8.21 -9.30
CA ILE A 144 10.14 7.31 -9.19
C ILE A 144 10.06 6.49 -10.48
N TYR A 145 10.15 5.16 -10.37
CA TYR A 145 10.21 4.28 -11.52
C TYR A 145 8.85 4.22 -12.20
N LEU A 146 8.83 4.50 -13.50
CA LEU A 146 7.61 4.62 -14.33
C LEU A 146 6.63 5.71 -13.86
N ASP A 147 7.14 6.79 -13.25
CA ASP A 147 6.33 7.99 -13.03
C ASP A 147 5.85 8.59 -14.36
N HIS A 148 4.73 9.33 -14.32
CA HIS A 148 4.18 10.04 -15.47
C HIS A 148 4.41 11.55 -15.33
N GLY A 149 4.43 12.28 -16.44
CA GLY A 149 4.45 13.74 -16.41
C GLY A 149 3.05 14.32 -16.17
N TYR A 150 3.00 15.64 -16.03
CA TYR A 150 1.77 16.39 -15.81
C TYR A 150 1.94 17.84 -16.28
N PHE A 151 0.84 18.58 -16.38
CA PHE A 151 0.88 20.00 -16.72
C PHE A 151 0.76 20.85 -15.46
N LEU A 152 1.46 21.98 -15.40
CA LEU A 152 1.48 22.87 -14.25
C LEU A 152 1.02 24.26 -14.66
N TYR A 153 -0.06 24.73 -14.04
CA TYR A 153 -0.47 26.13 -14.11
C TYR A 153 0.03 26.88 -12.89
N THR A 154 0.86 27.91 -13.11
CA THR A 154 1.53 28.68 -12.05
C THR A 154 0.89 30.05 -11.76
N GLY A 155 -0.19 30.40 -12.46
CA GLY A 155 -0.87 31.69 -12.25
C GLY A 155 -1.56 31.84 -10.89
N ARG A 156 -1.72 30.75 -10.13
CA ARG A 156 -2.09 30.75 -8.70
C ARG A 156 -1.63 29.47 -8.01
N TYR A 157 -1.70 29.48 -6.68
CA TYR A 157 -1.59 28.28 -5.86
C TYR A 157 -2.83 27.38 -5.99
N GLY A 158 -2.61 26.06 -5.86
CA GLY A 158 -3.66 25.04 -5.90
C GLY A 158 -4.42 24.86 -4.57
N GLY A 159 -3.86 25.33 -3.45
CA GLY A 159 -4.37 25.09 -2.10
C GLY A 159 -3.87 23.79 -1.46
N MET A 160 -2.90 23.12 -2.10
CA MET A 160 -2.29 21.87 -1.62
C MET A 160 -0.92 21.68 -2.28
N PRO A 161 -0.04 20.80 -1.76
CA PRO A 161 1.19 20.46 -2.47
C PRO A 161 0.89 20.00 -3.89
N THR A 162 1.64 20.52 -4.87
CA THR A 162 1.38 20.24 -6.30
C THR A 162 1.42 18.74 -6.60
N LEU A 163 2.33 18.01 -5.94
CA LEU A 163 2.42 16.56 -6.08
C LEU A 163 1.22 15.80 -5.47
N ALA A 164 0.59 16.33 -4.41
CA ALA A 164 -0.67 15.78 -3.90
C ALA A 164 -1.79 16.01 -4.92
N GLY A 165 -1.84 17.19 -5.53
CA GLY A 165 -2.73 17.48 -6.66
C GLY A 165 -2.53 16.51 -7.82
N LYS A 166 -1.28 16.22 -8.20
CA LYS A 166 -0.92 15.24 -9.24
C LYS A 166 -1.47 13.84 -8.90
N VAL A 167 -1.25 13.35 -7.68
CA VAL A 167 -1.72 12.03 -7.24
C VAL A 167 -3.24 11.94 -7.22
N ILE A 168 -3.92 12.97 -6.70
CA ILE A 168 -5.38 13.06 -6.71
C ILE A 168 -5.91 13.02 -8.15
N ASN A 169 -5.31 13.80 -9.05
CA ASN A 169 -5.74 13.88 -10.43
C ASN A 169 -5.52 12.54 -11.15
N LYS A 170 -4.38 11.87 -10.91
CA LYS A 170 -4.11 10.52 -11.37
C LYS A 170 -5.18 9.54 -10.88
N ALA A 171 -5.49 9.56 -9.59
CA ALA A 171 -6.50 8.68 -9.01
C ALA A 171 -7.89 8.91 -9.65
N ARG A 172 -8.30 10.17 -9.78
CA ARG A 172 -9.59 10.54 -10.40
C ARG A 172 -9.67 10.09 -11.86
N VAL A 173 -8.65 10.41 -12.65
CA VAL A 173 -8.66 10.12 -14.10
C VAL A 173 -8.45 8.63 -14.37
N TRP A 174 -7.53 7.98 -13.65
CA TRP A 174 -7.16 6.60 -13.93
C TRP A 174 -7.93 5.61 -13.06
N TYR A 175 -7.80 5.66 -11.74
CA TYR A 175 -8.35 4.62 -10.85
C TYR A 175 -9.88 4.65 -10.73
N TYR A 176 -10.47 5.84 -10.61
CA TYR A 176 -11.93 6.04 -10.48
C TYR A 176 -12.57 6.56 -11.77
N GLY A 177 -11.85 6.47 -12.89
CA GLY A 177 -12.25 7.04 -14.17
C GLY A 177 -12.00 6.07 -15.32
N LYS A 178 -11.08 6.43 -16.21
CA LYS A 178 -10.85 5.75 -17.49
C LYS A 178 -10.16 4.40 -17.37
N GLY A 179 -9.52 4.09 -16.25
CA GLY A 179 -8.80 2.84 -16.07
C GLY A 179 -9.67 1.63 -15.75
N LEU A 180 -10.90 1.81 -15.28
CA LEU A 180 -11.75 0.72 -14.79
C LEU A 180 -13.19 0.85 -15.30
N GLY A 181 -13.85 -0.29 -15.56
CA GLY A 181 -15.27 -0.48 -15.96
C GLY A 181 -16.30 0.37 -15.21
N THR A 182 -15.89 0.83 -14.04
CA THR A 182 -16.68 1.42 -12.99
C THR A 182 -15.87 2.54 -12.34
N THR A 183 -16.56 3.53 -11.78
CA THR A 183 -15.93 4.62 -11.03
C THR A 183 -15.68 4.24 -9.57
N LYS A 184 -15.56 2.95 -9.27
CA LYS A 184 -15.47 2.42 -7.90
C LYS A 184 -14.40 1.37 -7.75
N LEU A 185 -13.73 1.36 -6.59
CA LEU A 185 -12.70 0.38 -6.26
C LEU A 185 -13.16 -0.68 -5.24
N PRO A 186 -12.72 -1.92 -5.39
CA PRO A 186 -13.16 -3.06 -4.56
C PRO A 186 -12.59 -3.05 -3.13
N HIS A 187 -11.48 -2.34 -2.89
CA HIS A 187 -10.67 -2.49 -1.69
C HIS A 187 -11.47 -2.30 -0.41
N TRP A 188 -12.27 -1.23 -0.32
CA TRP A 188 -13.10 -0.96 0.85
C TRP A 188 -14.06 -2.11 1.14
N GLN A 189 -14.88 -2.51 0.16
CA GLN A 189 -15.88 -3.55 0.35
C GLN A 189 -15.26 -4.90 0.70
N GLN A 190 -14.21 -5.30 -0.01
CA GLN A 190 -13.54 -6.57 0.22
C GLN A 190 -12.85 -6.63 1.58
N THR A 191 -12.22 -5.53 2.01
CA THR A 191 -11.61 -5.44 3.34
C THR A 191 -12.67 -5.46 4.46
N TYR A 192 -13.76 -4.72 4.31
CA TYR A 192 -14.83 -4.73 5.31
C TYR A 192 -15.57 -6.07 5.37
N ALA A 193 -15.66 -6.81 4.27
CA ALA A 193 -16.18 -8.19 4.30
C ALA A 193 -15.31 -9.11 5.17
N VAL A 194 -13.98 -8.99 5.10
CA VAL A 194 -13.06 -9.74 5.99
C VAL A 194 -13.22 -9.30 7.44
N ILE A 195 -13.22 -7.99 7.70
CA ILE A 195 -13.37 -7.42 9.03
C ILE A 195 -14.69 -7.87 9.66
N ASN A 196 -15.81 -7.68 8.97
CA ASN A 196 -17.13 -8.04 9.46
C ASN A 196 -17.22 -9.54 9.74
N GLY A 197 -16.74 -10.40 8.81
CA GLY A 197 -16.73 -11.84 9.03
C GLY A 197 -15.91 -12.28 10.24
N ALA A 198 -14.75 -11.66 10.48
CA ALA A 198 -13.95 -11.93 11.68
C ALA A 198 -14.66 -11.43 12.95
N MET A 199 -15.29 -10.26 12.90
CA MET A 199 -15.99 -9.65 14.03
C MET A 199 -17.26 -10.39 14.41
N GLU A 200 -17.99 -10.95 13.44
CA GLU A 200 -19.11 -11.86 13.71
C GLU A 200 -18.66 -13.08 14.52
N LYS A 201 -17.51 -13.67 14.17
CA LYS A 201 -16.94 -14.78 14.94
C LYS A 201 -16.49 -14.34 16.33
N ILE A 202 -15.84 -13.19 16.46
CA ILE A 202 -15.46 -12.62 17.76
C ILE A 202 -16.69 -12.36 18.63
N GLN A 203 -17.76 -11.77 18.10
CA GLN A 203 -18.97 -11.45 18.87
C GLN A 203 -19.71 -12.72 19.35
N ARG A 204 -19.61 -13.84 18.62
CA ARG A 204 -20.13 -15.14 19.07
C ARG A 204 -19.33 -15.69 20.25
N SER A 205 -18.00 -15.59 20.20
CA SER A 205 -17.12 -16.11 21.26
C SER A 205 -16.99 -15.15 22.45
N TYR A 206 -17.13 -13.85 22.22
CA TYR A 206 -16.84 -12.76 23.15
C TYR A 206 -17.89 -11.63 23.05
N PRO A 207 -19.15 -11.87 23.46
CA PRO A 207 -20.27 -10.95 23.22
C PRO A 207 -20.14 -9.57 23.88
N GLY A 208 -19.28 -9.43 24.89
CA GLY A 208 -19.00 -8.16 25.57
C GLY A 208 -18.01 -7.24 24.84
N VAL A 209 -17.30 -7.74 23.81
CA VAL A 209 -16.27 -6.99 23.09
C VAL A 209 -16.91 -5.98 22.14
N GLN A 210 -16.49 -4.71 22.26
CA GLN A 210 -16.84 -3.66 21.31
C GLN A 210 -15.83 -3.62 20.17
N TRP A 211 -16.21 -3.19 18.97
CA TRP A 211 -15.24 -3.00 17.90
C TRP A 211 -15.60 -1.84 16.97
N ARG A 212 -14.57 -1.27 16.34
CA ARG A 212 -14.67 -0.31 15.24
C ARG A 212 -13.54 -0.55 14.25
N ALA A 213 -13.74 -0.09 13.02
CA ALA A 213 -12.71 -0.13 11.99
C ALA A 213 -12.75 1.12 11.11
N GLU A 214 -11.58 1.60 10.70
CA GLU A 214 -11.41 2.73 9.79
C GLU A 214 -10.07 2.69 9.06
N SER A 215 -10.04 3.25 7.84
CA SER A 215 -8.83 3.52 7.09
C SER A 215 -7.89 4.45 7.85
N SER A 216 -6.61 4.09 7.90
CA SER A 216 -5.57 4.88 8.56
C SER A 216 -5.35 6.24 7.91
N MET A 217 -5.87 6.46 6.70
CA MET A 217 -5.76 7.70 5.94
C MET A 217 -6.98 8.63 6.11
N LEU A 218 -8.01 8.21 6.84
CA LEU A 218 -9.19 9.03 7.16
C LEU A 218 -9.13 9.48 8.63
N TYR A 219 -8.16 10.34 8.93
CA TYR A 219 -7.77 10.73 10.29
C TYR A 219 -8.93 11.17 11.19
N ALA A 220 -9.87 11.97 10.67
CA ALA A 220 -11.01 12.47 11.44
C ALA A 220 -11.97 11.34 11.85
N ASP A 221 -12.31 10.45 10.90
CA ASP A 221 -13.20 9.32 11.16
C ASP A 221 -12.52 8.27 12.06
N MET A 222 -11.22 8.07 11.85
CA MET A 222 -10.41 7.16 12.66
C MET A 222 -10.42 7.60 14.12
N LYS A 223 -10.15 8.89 14.38
CA LYS A 223 -10.21 9.49 15.72
C LYS A 223 -11.60 9.36 16.34
N LYS A 224 -12.65 9.73 15.60
CA LYS A 224 -14.03 9.66 16.06
C LYS A 224 -14.39 8.23 16.50
N LYS A 225 -14.16 7.24 15.63
CA LYS A 225 -14.49 5.83 15.91
C LYS A 225 -13.68 5.27 17.07
N LEU A 226 -12.42 5.67 17.23
CA LEU A 226 -11.63 5.25 18.37
C LEU A 226 -12.17 5.86 19.68
N HIS A 227 -12.55 7.14 19.68
CA HIS A 227 -13.17 7.81 20.82
C HIS A 227 -14.53 7.18 21.18
N GLU A 228 -15.30 6.67 20.21
CA GLU A 228 -16.52 5.91 20.50
C GLU A 228 -16.25 4.66 21.35
N LEU A 229 -15.16 3.92 21.10
CA LEU A 229 -14.78 2.77 21.92
C LEU A 229 -14.41 3.19 23.35
N LEU A 230 -13.65 4.28 23.48
CA LEU A 230 -13.21 4.83 24.77
C LEU A 230 -14.42 5.34 25.58
N ASN A 231 -15.32 6.09 24.94
CA ASN A 231 -16.56 6.59 25.54
C ASN A 231 -17.53 5.46 25.91
N ALA A 232 -17.47 4.31 25.23
CA ALA A 232 -18.19 3.10 25.61
C ALA A 232 -17.60 2.41 26.86
N GLY A 233 -16.55 2.97 27.46
CA GLY A 233 -15.93 2.50 28.70
C GLY A 233 -14.91 1.38 28.50
N CYS A 234 -14.33 1.23 27.30
CA CYS A 234 -13.27 0.24 27.08
C CYS A 234 -12.00 0.61 27.86
N ASN A 235 -11.53 -0.32 28.69
CA ASN A 235 -10.30 -0.20 29.46
C ASN A 235 -9.08 -0.72 28.69
N THR A 236 -9.29 -1.69 27.80
CA THR A 236 -8.26 -2.20 26.89
C THR A 236 -8.69 -1.96 25.46
N ILE A 237 -7.81 -1.38 24.65
CA ILE A 237 -7.94 -1.29 23.19
C ILE A 237 -6.96 -2.27 22.55
N VAL A 238 -7.51 -3.24 21.81
CA VAL A 238 -6.73 -4.13 20.94
C VAL A 238 -6.65 -3.50 19.55
N LEU A 239 -5.47 -3.04 19.17
CA LEU A 239 -5.17 -2.56 17.82
C LEU A 239 -4.85 -3.73 16.91
N SER A 240 -5.43 -3.75 15.73
CA SER A 240 -5.14 -4.75 14.71
C SER A 240 -5.15 -4.12 13.32
N SER A 241 -4.41 -4.73 12.41
CA SER A 241 -4.41 -4.40 10.99
C SER A 241 -4.68 -5.70 10.24
N PRO A 242 -5.58 -5.72 9.24
CA PRO A 242 -5.85 -6.89 8.44
C PRO A 242 -4.72 -7.15 7.43
N LEU A 243 -3.47 -6.82 7.71
CA LEU A 243 -2.32 -7.11 6.84
C LEU A 243 -1.67 -8.45 7.23
N ALA A 244 -1.17 -9.17 6.23
CA ALA A 244 -0.49 -10.43 6.45
C ALA A 244 0.83 -10.25 7.23
N ILE A 245 1.53 -9.14 6.97
CA ILE A 245 2.77 -8.74 7.65
C ILE A 245 2.64 -7.27 7.98
N TYR A 246 2.99 -6.88 9.21
CA TYR A 246 3.05 -5.46 9.56
C TYR A 246 4.37 -4.83 9.14
N SER A 247 4.31 -3.55 8.83
CA SER A 247 5.49 -2.74 8.55
C SER A 247 5.52 -1.48 9.42
N HIS A 248 6.69 -0.86 9.56
CA HIS A 248 6.76 0.49 10.11
C HIS A 248 6.08 1.50 9.21
N PHE A 249 6.14 1.33 7.88
CA PHE A 249 5.52 2.27 6.95
C PHE A 249 3.98 2.24 7.04
N GLU A 250 3.35 1.07 7.03
CA GLU A 250 1.89 0.92 7.01
C GLU A 250 1.25 0.91 8.40
N ASP A 251 1.87 0.27 9.39
CA ASP A 251 1.24 0.00 10.67
C ASP A 251 1.89 0.81 11.80
N PHE A 252 3.16 0.53 12.13
CA PHE A 252 3.77 1.06 13.36
C PHE A 252 4.01 2.57 13.35
N ASN A 253 4.30 3.19 12.20
CA ASN A 253 4.42 4.66 12.08
C ASN A 253 3.20 5.32 11.45
N SER A 254 2.10 4.58 11.24
CA SER A 254 0.86 5.11 10.66
C SER A 254 -0.34 4.67 11.49
N GLY A 255 -1.08 3.62 11.10
CA GLY A 255 -2.34 3.25 11.74
C GLY A 255 -2.25 3.05 13.26
N PHE A 256 -1.24 2.32 13.75
CA PHE A 256 -1.07 2.11 15.19
C PHE A 256 -0.61 3.36 15.91
N ARG A 257 0.34 4.10 15.32
CA ARG A 257 0.83 5.36 15.89
C ARG A 257 -0.31 6.36 16.08
N HIS A 258 -1.10 6.62 15.05
CA HIS A 258 -2.22 7.57 15.14
C HIS A 258 -3.27 7.09 16.14
N SER A 259 -3.53 5.78 16.22
CA SER A 259 -4.46 5.23 17.22
C SER A 259 -3.98 5.54 18.63
N ILE A 260 -2.70 5.31 18.91
CA ILE A 260 -2.09 5.58 20.22
C ILE A 260 -2.13 7.08 20.54
N GLU A 261 -1.76 7.93 19.59
CA GLU A 261 -1.82 9.40 19.73
C GLU A 261 -3.25 9.89 20.04
N TYR A 262 -4.28 9.32 19.40
CA TYR A 262 -5.69 9.67 19.67
C TYR A 262 -6.21 9.14 21.00
N ILE A 263 -5.69 8.00 21.50
CA ILE A 263 -5.99 7.49 22.84
C ILE A 263 -5.34 8.39 23.89
N GLU A 264 -4.07 8.77 23.70
CA GLU A 264 -3.36 9.69 24.61
C GLU A 264 -4.06 11.06 24.69
N GLU A 265 -4.53 11.58 23.55
CA GLU A 265 -5.34 12.80 23.51
C GLU A 265 -6.64 12.65 24.31
N TRP A 266 -7.32 11.51 24.18
CA TRP A 266 -8.54 11.24 24.94
C TRP A 266 -8.26 11.12 26.44
N GLU A 267 -7.19 10.42 26.85
CA GLU A 267 -6.77 10.29 28.25
C GLU A 267 -6.46 11.65 28.89
N HIS A 268 -5.84 12.56 28.13
CA HIS A 268 -5.58 13.93 28.60
C HIS A 268 -6.87 14.67 28.98
N ASN A 269 -7.95 14.45 28.22
CA ASN A 269 -9.26 15.06 28.46
C ASN A 269 -10.10 14.31 29.51
N HIS A 270 -9.64 13.16 30.01
CA HIS A 270 -10.36 12.34 31.00
C HIS A 270 -9.43 11.94 32.16
N PRO A 271 -9.08 12.89 33.07
CA PRO A 271 -8.16 12.65 34.17
C PRO A 271 -8.54 11.42 35.01
N GLY A 272 -7.55 10.59 35.33
CA GLY A 272 -7.75 9.35 36.10
C GLY A 272 -8.22 8.16 35.28
N LYS A 273 -8.45 8.31 33.97
CA LYS A 273 -8.64 7.18 33.05
C LYS A 273 -7.30 6.82 32.40
N LYS A 274 -6.96 5.53 32.44
CA LYS A 274 -5.84 4.95 31.71
C LYS A 274 -6.34 3.79 30.86
N VAL A 275 -5.92 3.75 29.62
CA VAL A 275 -6.30 2.76 28.62
C VAL A 275 -5.09 1.88 28.35
N LYS A 276 -5.26 0.58 28.51
CA LYS A 276 -4.27 -0.41 28.08
C LYS A 276 -4.36 -0.58 26.57
N ILE A 277 -3.24 -0.58 25.88
CA ILE A 277 -3.18 -0.75 24.43
C ILE A 277 -2.42 -2.05 24.14
N ILE A 278 -3.02 -2.92 23.33
CA ILE A 278 -2.41 -4.17 22.88
C ILE A 278 -2.45 -4.22 21.35
N MET A 279 -1.32 -4.39 20.70
CA MET A 279 -1.23 -4.62 19.25
C MET A 279 -1.27 -6.14 18.97
N ALA A 280 -2.33 -6.60 18.31
CA ALA A 280 -2.53 -8.00 17.93
C ALA A 280 -1.52 -8.44 16.84
N PRO A 281 -1.11 -9.73 16.79
CA PRO A 281 -0.16 -10.21 15.79
C PRO A 281 -0.69 -10.11 14.34
N PRO A 282 0.18 -9.99 13.33
CA PRO A 282 -0.23 -10.02 11.92
C PRO A 282 -1.00 -11.30 11.58
N MET A 283 -2.02 -11.20 10.71
CA MET A 283 -2.83 -12.37 10.35
C MET A 283 -2.05 -13.43 9.55
N GLY A 284 -0.96 -13.05 8.88
CA GLY A 284 -0.10 -13.99 8.14
C GLY A 284 0.66 -14.98 9.03
N HIS A 285 0.73 -14.73 10.34
CA HIS A 285 1.30 -15.70 11.28
C HIS A 285 0.44 -16.97 11.39
N PHE A 286 -0.84 -16.89 11.03
CA PHE A 286 -1.80 -17.97 11.15
C PHE A 286 -1.94 -18.72 9.83
N LYS A 287 -2.05 -20.05 9.92
CA LYS A 287 -2.10 -20.95 8.76
C LYS A 287 -3.22 -20.60 7.77
N PRO A 288 -4.45 -20.22 8.20
CA PRO A 288 -5.51 -19.90 7.26
C PRO A 288 -5.11 -18.85 6.22
N MET A 289 -4.34 -17.82 6.59
CA MET A 289 -3.92 -16.80 5.61
C MET A 289 -3.10 -17.41 4.46
N ARG A 290 -2.24 -18.39 4.76
CA ARG A 290 -1.48 -19.11 3.73
C ARG A 290 -2.36 -20.08 2.94
N ASP A 291 -3.30 -20.75 3.61
CA ASP A 291 -4.25 -21.67 2.97
C ASP A 291 -5.10 -20.96 1.91
N ALA A 292 -5.43 -19.68 2.12
CA ALA A 292 -6.14 -18.87 1.15
C ALA A 292 -5.44 -18.86 -0.22
N TYR A 293 -4.13 -18.60 -0.24
CA TYR A 293 -3.33 -18.57 -1.47
C TYR A 293 -2.99 -19.95 -2.00
N VAL A 294 -2.68 -20.91 -1.12
CA VAL A 294 -2.39 -22.29 -1.53
C VAL A 294 -3.61 -22.89 -2.23
N GLN A 295 -4.82 -22.68 -1.69
CA GLN A 295 -6.05 -23.14 -2.33
C GLN A 295 -6.33 -22.41 -3.65
N MET A 296 -6.16 -21.08 -3.69
CA MET A 296 -6.35 -20.30 -4.91
C MET A 296 -5.36 -20.69 -6.03
N LEU A 297 -4.11 -20.95 -5.67
CA LEU A 297 -3.12 -21.47 -6.62
C LEU A 297 -3.47 -22.90 -7.04
N LYS A 298 -3.90 -23.76 -6.12
CA LYS A 298 -4.32 -25.13 -6.46
C LYS A 298 -5.42 -25.11 -7.51
N ASP A 299 -6.48 -24.34 -7.29
CA ASP A 299 -7.60 -24.23 -8.21
C ASP A 299 -7.15 -23.73 -9.60
N ARG A 300 -6.14 -22.86 -9.66
CA ARG A 300 -5.50 -22.45 -10.92
C ARG A 300 -4.75 -23.60 -11.57
N LEU A 301 -3.90 -24.30 -10.83
CA LEU A 301 -3.08 -25.41 -11.35
C LEU A 301 -3.93 -26.58 -11.84
N ASP A 302 -5.05 -26.86 -11.18
CA ASP A 302 -6.03 -27.88 -11.59
C ASP A 302 -6.64 -27.61 -13.00
N THR A 303 -6.55 -26.37 -13.50
CA THR A 303 -7.05 -26.00 -14.84
C THR A 303 -6.03 -26.18 -15.96
N LEU A 304 -4.77 -26.48 -15.63
CA LEU A 304 -3.69 -26.55 -16.61
C LEU A 304 -3.58 -27.93 -17.27
N PRO A 305 -3.13 -28.01 -18.53
CA PRO A 305 -2.83 -29.29 -19.17
C PRO A 305 -1.77 -30.07 -18.40
N ALA A 306 -1.93 -31.39 -18.27
CA ALA A 306 -1.00 -32.24 -17.51
C ALA A 306 0.44 -32.23 -18.06
N ASN A 307 0.61 -31.94 -19.36
CA ASN A 307 1.90 -31.83 -20.02
C ASN A 307 2.48 -30.40 -20.03
N ALA A 308 1.85 -29.44 -19.36
CA ALA A 308 2.31 -28.06 -19.34
C ALA A 308 3.55 -27.87 -18.44
N THR A 309 4.42 -26.95 -18.83
CA THR A 309 5.55 -26.48 -18.03
C THR A 309 5.15 -25.21 -17.28
N VAL A 310 5.39 -25.16 -15.98
CA VAL A 310 4.81 -24.13 -15.10
C VAL A 310 5.87 -23.47 -14.23
N THR A 311 5.89 -22.15 -14.19
CA THR A 311 6.58 -21.42 -13.11
C THR A 311 5.59 -20.59 -12.30
N VAL A 312 5.82 -20.53 -10.99
CA VAL A 312 5.04 -19.71 -10.06
C VAL A 312 5.96 -18.63 -9.49
N ALA A 313 5.59 -17.37 -9.70
CA ALA A 313 6.22 -16.21 -9.09
C ALA A 313 5.41 -15.82 -7.85
N VAL A 314 5.92 -16.14 -6.66
CA VAL A 314 5.38 -15.63 -5.40
C VAL A 314 5.86 -14.18 -5.27
N THR A 315 4.94 -13.23 -5.29
CA THR A 315 5.27 -11.80 -5.36
C THR A 315 4.90 -11.11 -4.05
N VAL A 316 5.78 -10.24 -3.59
CA VAL A 316 5.50 -9.25 -2.54
C VAL A 316 5.47 -7.88 -3.20
N HIS A 317 4.76 -6.90 -2.63
CA HIS A 317 4.85 -5.51 -3.06
C HIS A 317 6.32 -5.09 -3.03
N GLY A 318 7.00 -5.33 -1.91
CA GLY A 318 8.43 -5.07 -1.79
C GLY A 318 8.76 -3.70 -1.23
N MET A 319 10.03 -3.49 -0.90
CA MET A 319 10.60 -2.25 -0.38
C MET A 319 12.12 -2.27 -0.66
N PRO A 320 12.81 -1.12 -0.64
CA PRO A 320 14.26 -1.10 -0.76
C PRO A 320 14.90 -1.48 0.58
N TRP A 321 14.88 -2.77 0.92
CA TRP A 321 15.25 -3.31 2.24
C TRP A 321 16.66 -2.91 2.71
N GLU A 322 17.61 -2.73 1.78
CA GLU A 322 18.95 -2.23 2.12
C GLU A 322 18.95 -0.81 2.69
N LYS A 323 18.00 0.04 2.29
CA LYS A 323 17.82 1.41 2.80
C LYS A 323 17.01 1.42 4.10
N PHE A 324 16.17 0.41 4.31
CA PHE A 324 15.25 0.29 5.45
C PHE A 324 15.50 -0.98 6.26
N LYS A 325 16.76 -1.23 6.68
CA LYS A 325 17.14 -2.44 7.44
C LYS A 325 16.46 -2.58 8.81
N TRP A 326 15.87 -1.50 9.30
CA TRP A 326 15.15 -1.44 10.58
C TRP A 326 13.68 -1.80 10.45
N GLU A 327 13.23 -2.12 9.25
CA GLU A 327 11.84 -2.37 8.92
C GLU A 327 11.33 -3.66 9.58
N ALA A 328 10.27 -3.55 10.38
CA ALA A 328 9.66 -4.65 11.13
C ALA A 328 9.21 -5.80 10.21
N TRP A 329 8.82 -5.46 8.97
CA TRP A 329 8.47 -6.45 7.96
C TRP A 329 9.57 -7.51 7.80
N LEU A 330 10.86 -7.16 7.88
CA LEU A 330 11.96 -8.12 7.71
C LEU A 330 11.98 -9.21 8.79
N GLU A 331 11.65 -8.85 10.04
CA GLU A 331 11.57 -9.80 11.16
C GLU A 331 10.25 -10.58 11.18
N LEU A 332 9.14 -9.95 10.73
CA LEU A 332 7.80 -10.54 10.77
C LEU A 332 7.50 -11.42 9.54
N ALA A 333 8.10 -11.13 8.38
CA ALA A 333 7.82 -11.82 7.12
C ALA A 333 8.05 -13.34 7.14
N PRO A 334 9.10 -13.90 7.77
CA PRO A 334 9.39 -15.34 7.69
C PRO A 334 8.25 -16.24 8.17
N ALA A 335 7.45 -15.79 9.15
CA ALA A 335 6.31 -16.57 9.66
C ALA A 335 5.19 -16.74 8.63
N TYR A 336 5.13 -15.87 7.62
CA TYR A 336 4.15 -15.87 6.55
C TYR A 336 4.76 -16.20 5.19
N ARG A 337 5.60 -15.28 4.65
CA ARG A 337 6.17 -15.32 3.30
C ARG A 337 6.97 -16.60 3.05
N ASP A 338 7.92 -16.91 3.93
CA ASP A 338 8.83 -18.04 3.71
C ASP A 338 8.10 -19.37 3.85
N LYS A 339 7.19 -19.47 4.83
CA LYS A 339 6.34 -20.65 4.97
C LYS A 339 5.42 -20.84 3.76
N LEU A 340 4.78 -19.77 3.28
CA LEU A 340 3.91 -19.82 2.10
C LEU A 340 4.70 -20.20 0.85
N PHE A 341 5.89 -19.64 0.67
CA PHE A 341 6.78 -20.00 -0.44
C PHE A 341 7.11 -21.50 -0.44
N GLU A 342 7.45 -22.08 0.70
CA GLU A 342 7.69 -23.53 0.82
C GLU A 342 6.42 -24.37 0.65
N GLU A 343 5.25 -23.88 1.08
CA GLU A 343 3.96 -24.52 0.83
C GLU A 343 3.60 -24.52 -0.67
N VAL A 344 3.87 -23.42 -1.38
CA VAL A 344 3.71 -23.30 -2.84
C VAL A 344 4.64 -24.27 -3.57
N LYS A 345 5.91 -24.38 -3.14
CA LYS A 345 6.85 -25.37 -3.70
C LYS A 345 6.34 -26.79 -3.54
N ARG A 346 5.86 -27.15 -2.34
CA ARG A 346 5.27 -28.47 -2.09
C ARG A 346 4.01 -28.72 -2.93
N LEU A 347 3.14 -27.71 -3.06
CA LEU A 347 1.97 -27.81 -3.91
C LEU A 347 2.35 -28.07 -5.36
N LEU A 348 3.24 -27.26 -5.95
CA LEU A 348 3.62 -27.39 -7.35
C LEU A 348 4.32 -28.73 -7.63
N ALA A 349 5.16 -29.22 -6.72
CA ALA A 349 5.83 -30.51 -6.82
C ALA A 349 4.86 -31.72 -6.75
N SER A 350 3.62 -31.52 -6.28
CA SER A 350 2.61 -32.59 -6.27
C SER A 350 1.96 -32.85 -7.63
N TYR A 351 2.14 -31.94 -8.60
CA TYR A 351 1.66 -32.09 -9.97
C TYR A 351 2.70 -32.79 -10.86
N LYS A 352 2.24 -33.53 -11.87
CA LYS A 352 3.08 -34.26 -12.83
C LYS A 352 3.49 -33.41 -14.04
N PHE A 353 3.74 -32.11 -13.83
CA PHE A 353 4.20 -31.22 -14.89
C PHE A 353 5.65 -31.55 -15.27
N PRO A 354 6.01 -31.61 -16.57
CA PRO A 354 7.35 -31.99 -17.02
C PRO A 354 8.46 -31.02 -16.60
N LYS A 355 8.14 -29.75 -16.33
CA LYS A 355 9.09 -28.74 -15.81
C LYS A 355 8.36 -27.79 -14.88
N THR A 356 8.90 -27.59 -13.69
CA THR A 356 8.33 -26.69 -12.67
C THR A 356 9.37 -25.79 -12.03
N ASN A 357 9.00 -24.57 -11.68
CA ASN A 357 9.86 -23.67 -10.89
C ASN A 357 9.04 -22.74 -9.99
N VAL A 358 9.55 -22.40 -8.81
CA VAL A 358 8.95 -21.40 -7.92
C VAL A 358 10.00 -20.36 -7.55
N VAL A 359 9.69 -19.09 -7.74
CA VAL A 359 10.57 -17.96 -7.42
C VAL A 359 9.88 -16.96 -6.49
N LEU A 360 10.68 -16.30 -5.66
CA LEU A 360 10.24 -15.17 -4.83
C LEU A 360 10.73 -13.88 -5.47
N CYS A 361 9.84 -12.90 -5.66
CA CYS A 361 10.15 -11.65 -6.34
C CYS A 361 9.35 -10.47 -5.78
N GLN A 362 9.67 -9.26 -6.23
CA GLN A 362 9.04 -8.01 -5.80
C GLN A 362 8.35 -7.33 -6.99
N ASP A 363 7.13 -6.83 -6.77
CA ASP A 363 6.37 -6.04 -7.74
C ASP A 363 6.89 -4.59 -7.81
N GLU A 364 7.38 -4.06 -6.69
CA GLU A 364 7.90 -2.71 -6.50
C GLU A 364 9.34 -2.72 -5.99
N PHE A 365 10.05 -1.60 -6.17
CA PHE A 365 11.41 -1.31 -5.68
C PHE A 365 12.56 -2.22 -6.15
N ALA A 366 12.28 -3.37 -6.79
CA ALA A 366 13.24 -4.14 -7.59
C ALA A 366 13.40 -3.50 -8.98
N ASP A 367 13.74 -2.22 -9.02
CA ASP A 367 13.79 -1.39 -10.22
C ASP A 367 15.11 -0.62 -10.36
N PRO A 368 15.42 -0.04 -11.54
CA PRO A 368 16.69 0.66 -11.75
C PRO A 368 16.95 1.86 -10.84
N ILE A 369 15.96 2.38 -10.12
CA ILE A 369 16.12 3.54 -9.21
C ILE A 369 16.43 3.05 -7.79
N TRP A 370 15.68 2.06 -7.30
CA TRP A 370 15.78 1.59 -5.93
C TRP A 370 16.73 0.42 -5.74
N ASP A 371 16.93 -0.38 -6.79
CA ASP A 371 17.84 -1.52 -6.86
C ASP A 371 18.65 -1.51 -8.18
N PRO A 372 19.50 -0.49 -8.42
CA PRO A 372 20.29 -0.40 -9.65
C PRO A 372 21.29 -1.56 -9.82
N GLN A 373 21.67 -2.24 -8.74
CA GLN A 373 22.52 -3.43 -8.77
C GLN A 373 21.74 -4.73 -8.98
N GLN A 374 20.41 -4.67 -9.13
CA GLN A 374 19.54 -5.81 -9.42
C GLN A 374 19.65 -6.96 -8.39
N LYS A 375 19.87 -6.63 -7.12
CA LYS A 375 19.98 -7.59 -6.01
C LYS A 375 18.69 -8.34 -5.75
N TYR A 376 17.55 -7.71 -6.03
CA TYR A 376 16.23 -8.29 -5.90
C TYR A 376 15.71 -8.72 -7.27
N LEU A 377 14.98 -9.83 -7.30
CA LEU A 377 14.24 -10.27 -8.49
C LEU A 377 12.96 -9.47 -8.60
N SER A 378 12.77 -8.72 -9.68
CA SER A 378 11.48 -8.10 -9.99
C SER A 378 10.52 -9.13 -10.60
N THR A 379 9.23 -8.95 -10.38
CA THR A 379 8.21 -9.82 -10.99
C THR A 379 8.26 -9.77 -12.52
N ASN A 380 8.51 -8.60 -13.12
CA ASN A 380 8.73 -8.48 -14.57
C ASN A 380 9.90 -9.35 -15.06
N ARG A 381 11.04 -9.32 -14.36
CA ARG A 381 12.20 -10.16 -14.71
C ARG A 381 11.90 -11.64 -14.48
N ALA A 382 11.14 -11.99 -13.44
CA ALA A 382 10.68 -13.36 -13.23
C ALA A 382 9.84 -13.87 -14.42
N TYR A 383 8.91 -13.04 -14.93
CA TYR A 383 8.12 -13.39 -16.11
C TYR A 383 8.97 -13.51 -17.38
N TRP A 384 9.88 -12.56 -17.63
CA TRP A 384 10.79 -12.66 -18.79
C TRP A 384 11.71 -13.87 -18.72
N ASN A 385 12.20 -14.23 -17.53
CA ASN A 385 12.96 -15.48 -17.35
C ASN A 385 12.10 -16.69 -17.74
N ALA A 386 10.84 -16.73 -17.31
CA ALA A 386 9.91 -17.80 -17.68
C ALA A 386 9.69 -17.91 -19.19
N ILE A 387 9.49 -16.75 -19.85
CA ILE A 387 9.29 -16.64 -21.30
C ILE A 387 10.53 -17.14 -22.04
N ASN A 388 11.71 -16.66 -21.67
CA ASN A 388 12.98 -17.00 -22.32
C ASN A 388 13.39 -18.46 -22.09
N GLU A 389 13.06 -19.02 -20.92
CA GLU A 389 13.27 -20.43 -20.61
C GLU A 389 12.19 -21.36 -21.21
N GLY A 390 11.21 -20.79 -21.92
CA GLY A 390 10.19 -21.52 -22.66
C GLY A 390 9.21 -22.28 -21.78
N TYR A 391 8.80 -21.72 -20.63
CA TYR A 391 7.65 -22.24 -19.89
C TYR A 391 6.34 -21.99 -20.64
N ASP A 392 5.35 -22.87 -20.47
CA ASP A 392 4.02 -22.67 -21.05
C ASP A 392 3.19 -21.70 -20.20
N PHE A 393 3.38 -21.73 -18.87
CA PHE A 393 2.70 -20.86 -17.93
C PHE A 393 3.65 -20.19 -16.92
N ALA A 394 3.46 -18.89 -16.69
CA ALA A 394 4.05 -18.16 -15.57
C ALA A 394 2.94 -17.55 -14.72
N ILE A 395 2.79 -17.99 -13.47
CA ILE A 395 1.68 -17.60 -12.59
C ILE A 395 2.21 -16.70 -11.48
N GLY A 396 1.79 -15.44 -11.45
CA GLY A 396 2.02 -14.50 -10.37
C GLY A 396 1.04 -14.72 -9.22
N LEU A 397 1.55 -14.78 -7.99
CA LEU A 397 0.79 -14.95 -6.76
C LEU A 397 1.13 -13.78 -5.81
N PRO A 398 0.33 -12.70 -5.78
CA PRO A 398 0.59 -11.49 -5.01
C PRO A 398 0.23 -11.67 -3.54
N ILE A 399 1.16 -12.13 -2.72
CA ILE A 399 0.85 -12.65 -1.38
C ILE A 399 0.65 -11.59 -0.30
N GLU A 400 0.92 -10.32 -0.56
CA GLU A 400 0.79 -9.26 0.46
C GLU A 400 -0.61 -8.66 0.56
N PHE A 401 -1.43 -8.79 -0.48
CA PHE A 401 -2.75 -8.17 -0.56
C PHE A 401 -3.85 -9.23 -0.53
N TYR A 402 -4.81 -9.12 0.38
CA TYR A 402 -5.94 -10.05 0.49
C TYR A 402 -7.24 -9.48 -0.11
N ALA A 403 -7.20 -8.23 -0.56
CA ALA A 403 -8.26 -7.50 -1.23
C ALA A 403 -7.65 -6.74 -2.42
N GLU A 404 -8.40 -6.66 -3.51
CA GLU A 404 -7.99 -5.97 -4.71
C GLU A 404 -7.98 -4.45 -4.47
N ASN A 405 -6.99 -3.74 -5.00
CA ASN A 405 -6.79 -2.31 -4.76
C ASN A 405 -6.09 -1.64 -5.96
N SER A 406 -5.68 -0.37 -5.82
CA SER A 406 -5.00 0.33 -6.91
C SER A 406 -3.70 -0.35 -7.36
N ASP A 407 -3.01 -1.05 -6.46
CA ASP A 407 -1.76 -1.70 -6.79
C ASP A 407 -2.01 -2.96 -7.60
N THR A 408 -2.90 -3.83 -7.13
CA THR A 408 -3.22 -5.10 -7.82
C THR A 408 -3.89 -4.89 -9.17
N LEU A 409 -4.73 -3.85 -9.30
CA LEU A 409 -5.43 -3.54 -10.54
C LEU A 409 -4.53 -2.78 -11.54
N PHE A 410 -3.73 -1.81 -11.07
CA PHE A 410 -3.01 -0.86 -11.92
C PHE A 410 -1.49 -0.90 -11.77
N HIS A 411 -0.95 -0.59 -10.59
CA HIS A 411 0.50 -0.36 -10.45
C HIS A 411 1.34 -1.61 -10.72
N HIS A 412 0.92 -2.76 -10.19
CA HIS A 412 1.59 -4.02 -10.46
C HIS A 412 1.54 -4.33 -11.95
N ALA A 413 0.43 -4.06 -12.63
CA ALA A 413 0.34 -4.30 -14.07
C ALA A 413 1.35 -3.42 -14.84
N LEU A 414 1.47 -2.14 -14.48
CA LEU A 414 2.42 -1.21 -15.08
C LEU A 414 3.86 -1.69 -14.99
N LYS A 415 4.24 -2.29 -13.85
CA LYS A 415 5.60 -2.77 -13.61
C LYS A 415 5.83 -4.16 -14.17
N ASN A 416 4.91 -5.08 -13.89
CA ASN A 416 5.07 -6.51 -14.18
C ASN A 416 4.97 -6.80 -15.67
N TYR A 417 4.20 -6.01 -16.43
CA TYR A 417 4.01 -6.19 -17.86
C TYR A 417 4.67 -5.11 -18.71
N LYS A 418 5.60 -4.34 -18.13
CA LYS A 418 6.42 -3.42 -18.91
C LYS A 418 7.09 -4.20 -20.05
N ASP A 419 6.96 -3.65 -21.26
CA ASP A 419 7.47 -4.17 -22.53
C ASP A 419 6.76 -5.44 -23.05
N PHE A 420 5.60 -5.82 -22.51
CA PHE A 420 4.75 -6.87 -23.08
C PHE A 420 3.91 -6.32 -24.24
N GLU A 421 3.77 -7.08 -25.32
CA GLU A 421 3.02 -6.67 -26.52
C GLU A 421 1.54 -6.40 -26.25
N GLN A 422 0.94 -7.16 -25.32
CA GLN A 422 -0.49 -7.08 -24.99
C GLN A 422 -0.82 -6.07 -23.88
N TYR A 423 0.19 -5.46 -23.26
CA TYR A 423 -0.04 -4.52 -22.18
C TYR A 423 -0.16 -3.09 -22.70
N ASP A 424 -1.30 -2.47 -22.37
CA ASP A 424 -1.58 -1.07 -22.65
C ASP A 424 -2.14 -0.42 -21.39
N VAL A 425 -1.49 0.64 -20.92
CA VAL A 425 -1.88 1.42 -19.74
C VAL A 425 -3.23 2.13 -19.91
N TYR A 426 -3.62 2.38 -21.16
CA TYR A 426 -4.89 3.02 -21.52
C TYR A 426 -6.03 2.02 -21.71
N LYS A 427 -5.73 0.71 -21.69
CA LYS A 427 -6.76 -0.32 -21.79
C LYS A 427 -7.57 -0.38 -20.50
N HIS A 428 -8.87 -0.36 -20.68
CA HIS A 428 -9.83 -0.48 -19.59
C HIS A 428 -9.76 -1.84 -18.89
N ILE A 429 -9.88 -1.81 -17.56
CA ILE A 429 -10.01 -3.02 -16.75
C ILE A 429 -11.49 -3.34 -16.57
N GLU A 430 -11.91 -4.52 -17.03
CA GLU A 430 -13.25 -5.05 -16.77
C GLU A 430 -13.22 -5.93 -15.53
N TYR A 431 -13.62 -5.38 -14.38
CA TYR A 431 -13.68 -6.09 -13.12
C TYR A 431 -14.91 -5.68 -12.31
N THR A 432 -16.04 -6.32 -12.64
CA THR A 432 -17.37 -6.00 -12.10
C THR A 432 -17.85 -6.98 -11.03
N ASP A 433 -17.35 -8.22 -11.02
CA ASP A 433 -17.64 -9.21 -9.97
C ASP A 433 -16.51 -9.29 -8.96
N TRP A 434 -16.63 -8.50 -7.89
CA TRP A 434 -15.65 -8.46 -6.79
C TRP A 434 -15.70 -9.68 -5.87
N SER A 435 -16.57 -10.66 -6.14
CA SER A 435 -16.57 -11.95 -5.45
C SER A 435 -15.58 -12.94 -6.07
N GLN A 436 -14.93 -12.63 -7.18
CA GLN A 436 -13.90 -13.47 -7.80
C GLN A 436 -12.54 -12.76 -7.79
N PRO A 437 -11.42 -13.48 -7.64
CA PRO A 437 -10.09 -12.88 -7.78
C PRO A 437 -9.95 -12.15 -9.12
N TYR A 438 -9.29 -10.99 -9.12
CA TYR A 438 -8.98 -10.30 -10.37
C TYR A 438 -7.84 -11.03 -11.09
N VAL A 439 -8.21 -11.75 -12.16
CA VAL A 439 -7.23 -12.47 -12.98
C VAL A 439 -6.92 -11.66 -14.22
N ARG A 440 -5.63 -11.40 -14.44
CA ARG A 440 -5.13 -10.82 -15.69
C ARG A 440 -4.27 -11.85 -16.40
N GLU A 441 -4.57 -12.10 -17.66
CA GLU A 441 -3.79 -13.00 -18.51
C GLU A 441 -3.18 -12.23 -19.68
N MET A 442 -1.91 -12.51 -19.97
CA MET A 442 -1.17 -12.00 -21.13
C MET A 442 -0.49 -13.17 -21.83
N VAL A 443 -0.32 -13.07 -23.14
CA VAL A 443 0.49 -14.02 -23.92
C VAL A 443 1.71 -13.30 -24.47
N GLN A 444 2.89 -13.86 -24.23
CA GLN A 444 4.16 -13.38 -24.80
C GLN A 444 4.92 -14.58 -25.37
N GLY A 445 5.08 -14.59 -26.70
CA GLY A 445 5.55 -15.79 -27.40
C GLY A 445 4.61 -16.97 -27.16
N LYS A 446 5.15 -18.09 -26.66
CA LYS A 446 4.37 -19.29 -26.29
C LYS A 446 3.89 -19.31 -24.84
N THR A 447 4.35 -18.37 -24.01
CA THR A 447 4.10 -18.39 -22.57
C THR A 447 2.84 -17.59 -22.24
N ARG A 448 1.93 -18.21 -21.49
CA ARG A 448 0.77 -17.56 -20.89
C ARG A 448 1.15 -17.07 -19.49
N VAL A 449 1.16 -15.76 -19.29
CA VAL A 449 1.48 -15.12 -18.02
C VAL A 449 0.17 -14.74 -17.32
N ILE A 450 -0.05 -15.26 -16.12
CA ILE A 450 -1.29 -15.15 -15.36
C ILE A 450 -0.99 -14.43 -14.04
N TYR A 451 -1.58 -13.26 -13.82
CA TYR A 451 -1.73 -12.69 -12.47
C TYR A 451 -2.93 -13.36 -11.81
N ASN A 452 -2.72 -14.09 -10.71
CA ASN A 452 -3.77 -14.91 -10.11
C ASN A 452 -4.71 -14.14 -9.16
N GLY A 453 -4.51 -12.82 -8.99
CA GLY A 453 -5.31 -11.97 -8.11
C GLY A 453 -5.10 -12.27 -6.62
N VAL A 454 -6.06 -11.83 -5.81
CA VAL A 454 -6.05 -11.98 -4.34
C VAL A 454 -7.18 -12.89 -3.83
N PRO A 455 -7.09 -13.48 -2.62
CA PRO A 455 -8.03 -14.50 -2.12
C PRO A 455 -9.39 -13.95 -1.67
N VAL A 456 -10.22 -13.52 -2.62
CA VAL A 456 -11.61 -13.06 -2.40
C VAL A 456 -12.63 -14.17 -2.63
N GLY A 457 -13.91 -13.89 -2.37
CA GLY A 457 -15.00 -14.86 -2.59
C GLY A 457 -14.86 -16.14 -1.79
N LYS A 458 -14.84 -17.29 -2.49
CA LYS A 458 -14.73 -18.61 -1.84
C LYS A 458 -13.45 -18.81 -1.03
N TYR A 459 -12.40 -18.04 -1.28
CA TYR A 459 -11.15 -18.08 -0.51
C TYR A 459 -11.16 -17.15 0.71
N GLN A 460 -12.07 -16.17 0.74
CA GLN A 460 -12.11 -15.12 1.76
C GLN A 460 -12.34 -15.68 3.18
N LYS A 461 -13.02 -16.83 3.30
CA LYS A 461 -13.20 -17.55 4.57
C LYS A 461 -11.88 -17.81 5.31
N TYR A 462 -10.81 -18.08 4.58
CA TYR A 462 -9.49 -18.33 5.15
C TYR A 462 -8.85 -17.05 5.69
N VAL A 463 -9.06 -15.93 5.01
CA VAL A 463 -8.58 -14.60 5.45
C VAL A 463 -9.35 -14.15 6.70
N ILE A 464 -10.67 -14.35 6.71
CA ILE A 464 -11.54 -14.14 7.89
C ILE A 464 -11.03 -14.94 9.08
N ASP A 465 -10.74 -16.23 8.87
CA ASP A 465 -10.24 -17.11 9.93
C ASP A 465 -8.86 -16.67 10.45
N ALA A 466 -7.99 -16.14 9.60
CA ALA A 466 -6.70 -15.63 10.01
C ALA A 466 -6.81 -14.37 10.88
N LEU A 467 -7.66 -13.41 10.50
CA LEU A 467 -7.92 -12.21 11.30
C LEU A 467 -8.60 -12.56 12.62
N TYR A 468 -9.57 -13.48 12.60
CA TYR A 468 -10.18 -14.02 13.82
C TYR A 468 -9.14 -14.61 14.75
N GLN A 469 -8.28 -15.52 14.27
CA GLN A 469 -7.23 -16.15 15.09
C GLN A 469 -6.25 -15.12 15.66
N SER A 470 -5.83 -14.13 14.86
CA SER A 470 -4.99 -13.02 15.32
C SER A 470 -5.57 -12.35 16.57
N LEU A 471 -6.85 -12.00 16.54
CA LEU A 471 -7.53 -11.33 17.63
C LEU A 471 -7.80 -12.29 18.81
N GLU A 472 -8.21 -13.52 18.52
CA GLU A 472 -8.47 -14.58 19.52
C GLU A 472 -7.23 -14.88 20.37
N THR A 473 -6.01 -14.81 19.82
CA THR A 473 -4.78 -15.01 20.61
C THR A 473 -4.57 -13.97 21.72
N ILE A 474 -5.22 -12.81 21.62
CA ILE A 474 -5.21 -11.78 22.64
C ILE A 474 -6.42 -11.95 23.57
N LEU A 475 -7.62 -12.07 23.01
CA LEU A 475 -8.86 -12.13 23.80
C LEU A 475 -8.93 -13.35 24.72
N SER A 476 -8.44 -14.51 24.26
CA SER A 476 -8.42 -15.75 25.05
C SER A 476 -7.52 -15.68 26.30
N LYS A 477 -6.67 -14.67 26.42
CA LYS A 477 -5.81 -14.47 27.60
C LYS A 477 -6.50 -13.74 28.75
N GLN A 478 -7.70 -13.18 28.53
CA GLN A 478 -8.43 -12.49 29.58
C GLN A 478 -8.77 -13.47 30.70
N LYS A 479 -8.32 -13.19 31.92
CA LYS A 479 -8.60 -14.04 33.09
C LYS A 479 -10.05 -13.85 33.54
N GLY A 480 -10.76 -14.95 33.78
CA GLY A 480 -12.06 -14.97 34.46
C GLY A 480 -13.29 -14.81 33.56
N GLN A 481 -13.26 -15.35 32.34
CA GLN A 481 -14.48 -15.60 31.55
C GLN A 481 -15.24 -16.83 32.04
#